data_AF-A0A7S1GWE6-F1
#
_entry.id   AF-A0A7S1GWE6-F1
#
_cell.length_a   1.000
_cell.length_b   1.000
_cell.length_c   1.000
_cell.angle_alpha   90.00
_cell.angle_beta   90.00
_cell.angle_gamma   90.00
#
_symmetry.space_group_name_H-M   'P 1'
#
loop_
_entity.id
_entity.type
_entity.pdbx_description
1 polymer ?
#
loop_
_entity_poly.entity_id
_entity_poly.type
_entity_poly.pdbx_seq_one_letter_code
_entity_poly.pdbx_strand_id
1 'polypeptide(L)'
;EVTLLQEKTSKLQSEVDRFYSLLSADALMGWQEVDRVFREYVVEKRCFVYRIEVRTGVFPDSETDCEVYLQLKGTGGSTERELLFNPSALDRTFARGSMRCFELSTDVELDELLEARVWMGSTGEQASWMLEDLVVWNTRTGVTHSFPCGRILRHQGSTPVVLSGTRLQQEHCDYLVSLSFSERGAPPPESLSVRLFGALEGGGVDIALDASAAVGEG
;
A
#
# COMPACT_ATOMS: atom_id res chain seq x y z
N GLU A 1 9.35 15.26 -12.39
CA GLU A 1 10.05 14.05 -11.89
C GLU A 1 10.16 12.92 -12.92
N VAL A 2 9.08 12.61 -13.67
CA VAL A 2 9.09 11.56 -14.71
C VAL A 2 10.16 11.76 -15.79
N THR A 3 10.35 12.99 -16.28
CA THR A 3 11.37 13.32 -17.29
C THR A 3 12.81 13.15 -16.79
N LEU A 4 13.07 13.46 -15.52
CA LEU A 4 14.39 13.28 -14.90
C LEU A 4 14.71 11.79 -14.72
N LEU A 5 13.71 10.98 -14.39
CA LEU A 5 13.87 9.53 -14.33
C LEU A 5 14.13 8.96 -15.72
N GLN A 6 13.38 9.37 -16.75
CA GLN A 6 13.60 8.93 -18.13
C GLN A 6 15.03 9.26 -18.62
N GLU A 7 15.53 10.45 -18.32
CA GLU A 7 16.89 10.86 -18.71
C GLU A 7 17.97 10.05 -17.97
N LYS A 8 17.81 9.83 -16.66
CA LYS A 8 18.69 8.96 -15.88
C LYS A 8 18.69 7.52 -16.41
N THR A 9 17.52 7.02 -16.79
CA THR A 9 17.35 5.66 -17.31
C THR A 9 18.04 5.52 -18.67
N SER A 10 17.86 6.50 -19.57
CA SER A 10 18.54 6.51 -20.88
C SER A 10 20.06 6.58 -20.76
N LYS A 11 20.57 7.33 -19.78
CA LYS A 11 22.01 7.45 -19.54
C LYS A 11 22.60 6.15 -19.03
N LEU A 12 21.95 5.52 -18.06
CA LEU A 12 22.29 4.18 -17.56
C LEU A 12 22.30 3.14 -18.69
N GLN A 13 21.27 3.14 -19.54
CA GLN A 13 21.19 2.21 -20.67
C GLN A 13 22.39 2.35 -21.61
N SER A 14 22.78 3.59 -21.92
CA SER A 14 23.93 3.86 -22.81
C SER A 14 25.28 3.43 -22.24
N GLU A 15 25.44 3.44 -20.91
CA GLU A 15 26.67 2.98 -20.26
C GLU A 15 26.74 1.46 -20.21
N VAL A 16 25.59 0.80 -20.00
CA VAL A 16 25.43 -0.65 -20.06
C VAL A 16 25.78 -1.16 -21.47
N ASP A 17 25.23 -0.54 -22.51
CA ASP A 17 25.51 -0.91 -23.91
C ASP A 17 27.00 -0.73 -24.27
N ARG A 18 27.62 0.34 -23.78
CA ARG A 18 29.06 0.58 -23.95
C ARG A 18 29.88 -0.50 -23.27
N PHE A 19 29.51 -0.91 -22.07
CA PHE A 19 30.20 -1.97 -21.33
C PHE A 19 30.10 -3.33 -22.07
N TYR A 20 28.94 -3.66 -22.63
CA TYR A 20 28.76 -4.88 -23.43
C TYR A 20 29.60 -4.89 -24.71
N SER A 21 29.84 -3.74 -25.34
CA SER A 21 30.69 -3.65 -26.54
C SER A 21 32.18 -3.92 -26.29
N LEU A 22 32.62 -3.84 -25.03
CA LEU A 22 34.03 -4.00 -24.62
C LEU A 22 34.37 -5.42 -24.18
N LEU A 23 33.38 -6.31 -24.07
CA LEU A 23 33.56 -7.69 -23.63
C LEU A 23 33.79 -8.61 -24.83
N SER A 24 34.71 -9.57 -24.70
CA SER A 24 34.93 -10.61 -25.71
C SER A 24 33.71 -11.54 -25.83
N ALA A 25 33.56 -12.24 -26.96
CA ALA A 25 32.44 -13.17 -27.18
C ALA A 25 32.33 -14.24 -26.07
N ASP A 26 33.47 -14.73 -25.56
CA ASP A 26 33.51 -15.71 -24.47
C ASP A 26 33.08 -15.11 -23.12
N ALA A 27 33.39 -13.83 -22.89
CA ALA A 27 32.88 -13.12 -21.73
C ALA A 27 31.38 -12.84 -21.88
N LEU A 28 30.92 -12.43 -23.08
CA LEU A 28 29.51 -12.22 -23.41
C LEU A 28 28.66 -13.47 -23.18
N MET A 29 29.17 -14.68 -23.43
CA MET A 29 28.47 -15.93 -23.10
C MET A 29 28.26 -16.12 -21.59
N GLY A 30 29.26 -15.78 -20.76
CA GLY A 30 29.10 -15.76 -19.30
C GLY A 30 28.18 -14.62 -18.83
N TRP A 31 28.24 -13.46 -19.48
CA TRP A 31 27.41 -12.31 -19.17
C TRP A 31 25.96 -12.45 -19.67
N GLN A 32 25.67 -13.26 -20.67
CA GLN A 32 24.30 -13.59 -21.08
C GLN A 32 23.59 -14.47 -20.05
N GLU A 33 24.32 -15.37 -19.39
CA GLU A 33 23.79 -16.13 -18.26
C GLU A 33 23.60 -15.23 -17.04
N VAL A 34 24.55 -14.31 -16.78
CA VAL A 34 24.40 -13.29 -15.74
C VAL A 34 23.23 -12.36 -16.06
N ASP A 35 23.04 -11.91 -17.30
CA ASP A 35 21.95 -11.03 -17.71
C ASP A 35 20.61 -11.78 -17.78
N ARG A 36 20.62 -13.10 -18.04
CA ARG A 36 19.46 -13.99 -17.88
C ARG A 36 19.07 -14.11 -16.42
N VAL A 37 20.02 -14.35 -15.52
CA VAL A 37 19.81 -14.41 -14.07
C VAL A 37 19.41 -13.03 -13.53
N PHE A 38 20.05 -11.96 -14.00
CA PHE A 38 19.78 -10.58 -13.58
C PHE A 38 18.44 -10.11 -14.13
N ARG A 39 18.07 -10.46 -15.37
CA ARG A 39 16.69 -10.29 -15.85
C ARG A 39 15.72 -11.17 -15.07
N GLU A 40 16.01 -12.42 -14.75
CA GLU A 40 15.14 -13.22 -13.89
C GLU A 40 15.01 -12.64 -12.46
N TYR A 41 16.00 -11.85 -12.00
CA TYR A 41 16.01 -11.14 -10.72
C TYR A 41 15.38 -9.73 -10.77
N VAL A 42 15.43 -9.05 -11.92
CA VAL A 42 15.01 -7.64 -12.11
C VAL A 42 13.73 -7.51 -12.95
N VAL A 43 13.41 -8.52 -13.77
CA VAL A 43 12.13 -8.69 -14.48
C VAL A 43 11.14 -9.25 -13.47
N GLU A 44 10.29 -8.35 -12.95
CA GLU A 44 9.00 -8.65 -12.34
C GLU A 44 9.01 -9.90 -11.44
N LYS A 45 9.71 -9.85 -10.30
CA LYS A 45 9.28 -10.69 -9.18
C LYS A 45 7.79 -10.37 -9.01
N ARG A 46 6.91 -11.36 -9.23
CA ARG A 46 5.46 -11.20 -9.09
C ARG A 46 5.20 -10.75 -7.67
N CYS A 47 5.11 -9.44 -7.49
CA CYS A 47 4.94 -8.81 -6.20
C CYS A 47 3.47 -8.49 -6.06
N PHE A 48 2.82 -9.16 -5.12
CA PHE A 48 1.45 -8.87 -4.73
C PHE A 48 1.51 -7.82 -3.64
N VAL A 49 0.91 -6.66 -3.92
CA VAL A 49 0.87 -5.55 -2.98
C VAL A 49 -0.50 -5.52 -2.31
N TYR A 50 -0.48 -5.58 -0.99
CA TYR A 50 -1.64 -5.42 -0.13
C TYR A 50 -1.50 -4.09 0.59
N ARG A 51 -2.49 -3.22 0.44
CA ARG A 51 -2.57 -2.02 1.23
C ARG A 51 -3.32 -2.38 2.53
N ILE A 52 -2.89 -1.84 3.66
CA ILE A 52 -3.44 -2.16 4.99
C ILE A 52 -3.81 -0.85 5.68
N GLU A 53 -5.08 -0.67 6.02
CA GLU A 53 -5.54 0.31 7.00
C GLU A 53 -5.46 -0.26 8.39
N VAL A 54 -4.94 0.54 9.30
CA VAL A 54 -4.97 0.27 10.73
C VAL A 54 -5.76 1.39 11.39
N ARG A 55 -6.83 1.05 12.10
CA ARG A 55 -7.62 2.02 12.88
C ARG A 55 -7.39 1.83 14.36
N THR A 56 -6.97 2.91 15.00
CA THR A 56 -6.74 2.95 16.44
C THR A 56 -7.95 3.56 17.13
N GLY A 57 -8.43 2.91 18.19
CA GLY A 57 -9.60 3.34 18.93
C GLY A 57 -9.50 4.76 19.50
N VAL A 58 -10.65 5.35 19.77
CA VAL A 58 -10.79 6.73 20.27
C VAL A 58 -10.86 6.83 21.79
N PHE A 59 -10.68 5.73 22.53
CA PHE A 59 -10.73 5.73 23.99
C PHE A 59 -9.39 6.18 24.61
N PRO A 60 -9.36 6.66 25.86
CA PRO A 60 -8.10 6.88 26.58
C PRO A 60 -7.22 5.62 26.56
N ASP A 61 -5.90 5.82 26.54
CA ASP A 61 -4.88 4.74 26.52
C ASP A 61 -5.00 3.77 25.33
N SER A 62 -5.57 4.27 24.21
CA SER A 62 -5.70 3.52 22.96
C SER A 62 -4.46 3.59 22.08
N GLU A 63 -3.51 4.48 22.38
CA GLU A 63 -2.31 4.71 21.57
C GLU A 63 -1.17 3.75 21.92
N THR A 64 -0.27 3.52 20.96
CA THR A 64 0.97 2.78 21.23
C THR A 64 2.17 3.32 20.47
N ASP A 65 3.29 3.41 21.18
CA ASP A 65 4.64 3.67 20.67
C ASP A 65 5.43 2.37 20.49
N CYS A 66 4.82 1.21 20.72
CA CYS A 66 5.48 -0.08 20.56
C CYS A 66 5.60 -0.50 19.10
N GLU A 67 6.66 -1.27 18.79
CA GLU A 67 6.77 -1.95 17.50
C GLU A 67 5.55 -2.86 17.27
N VAL A 68 4.98 -2.82 16.07
CA VAL A 68 3.85 -3.67 15.71
C VAL A 68 4.23 -4.49 14.49
N TYR A 69 4.00 -5.79 14.57
CA TYR A 69 4.21 -6.71 13.47
C TYR A 69 2.89 -7.29 12.99
N LEU A 70 2.81 -7.52 11.68
CA LEU A 70 1.66 -8.13 11.03
C LEU A 70 2.11 -9.31 10.17
N GLN A 71 1.28 -10.34 10.14
CA GLN A 71 1.32 -11.40 9.15
C GLN A 71 -0.09 -11.62 8.62
N LEU A 72 -0.23 -11.67 7.30
CA LEU A 72 -1.48 -12.00 6.64
C LEU A 72 -1.44 -13.45 6.18
N LYS A 73 -2.53 -14.17 6.39
CA LYS A 73 -2.70 -15.54 5.92
C LYS A 73 -4.01 -15.65 5.16
N GLY A 74 -3.93 -16.17 3.95
CA GLY A 74 -5.08 -16.48 3.11
C GLY A 74 -5.07 -17.92 2.64
N THR A 75 -5.95 -18.23 1.70
CA THR A 75 -6.04 -19.59 1.09
C THR A 75 -4.85 -19.91 0.20
N GLY A 76 -4.24 -18.90 -0.43
CA GLY A 76 -3.09 -19.06 -1.34
C GLY A 76 -1.75 -19.13 -0.62
N GLY A 77 -1.68 -18.71 0.64
CA GLY A 77 -0.43 -18.75 1.42
C GLY A 77 -0.44 -17.82 2.63
N SER A 78 0.75 -17.53 3.13
CA SER A 78 0.96 -16.59 4.23
C SER A 78 2.15 -15.71 3.90
N THR A 79 2.06 -14.44 4.31
CA THR A 79 3.19 -13.52 4.27
C THR A 79 4.21 -13.91 5.34
N GLU A 80 5.40 -13.35 5.24
CA GLU A 80 6.31 -13.29 6.39
C GLU A 80 5.76 -12.33 7.46
N ARG A 81 6.39 -12.33 8.63
CA ARG A 81 6.10 -11.35 9.68
C ARG A 81 6.77 -10.05 9.29
N GLU A 82 5.97 -9.05 8.92
CA GLU A 82 6.46 -7.72 8.59
C GLU A 82 6.30 -6.75 9.76
N LEU A 83 7.28 -5.85 9.89
CA LEU A 83 7.23 -4.74 10.83
C LEU A 83 6.37 -3.64 10.21
N LEU A 84 5.14 -3.45 10.71
CA LEU A 84 4.28 -2.36 10.26
C LEU A 84 4.77 -1.02 10.78
N PHE A 85 5.30 -0.99 11.99
CA PHE A 85 5.67 0.24 12.66
C PHE A 85 6.95 0.09 13.46
N ASN A 86 7.85 1.06 13.26
CA ASN A 86 9.03 1.26 14.07
C ASN A 86 8.99 2.68 14.67
N PRO A 87 9.04 2.83 16.01
CA PRO A 87 9.04 4.14 16.67
C PRO A 87 10.27 5.01 16.36
N SER A 88 11.33 4.44 15.79
CA SER A 88 12.55 5.18 15.38
C SER A 88 12.43 5.86 14.01
N ALA A 89 11.38 5.57 13.23
CA ALA A 89 11.12 6.24 11.96
C ALA A 89 10.47 7.61 12.20
N LEU A 90 10.79 8.61 11.37
CA LEU A 90 10.34 10.01 11.48
C LEU A 90 8.80 10.23 11.52
N ASP A 91 7.98 9.19 11.36
CA ASP A 91 6.53 9.26 11.42
C ASP A 91 5.90 8.40 12.54
N ARG A 92 5.73 9.07 13.68
CA ARG A 92 4.56 9.13 14.59
C ARG A 92 3.85 7.81 14.93
N THR A 93 3.98 7.36 16.17
CA THR A 93 3.09 6.52 17.02
C THR A 93 1.69 6.21 16.44
N PHE A 94 1.16 5.00 16.72
CA PHE A 94 -0.27 4.73 16.54
C PHE A 94 -1.07 5.58 17.54
N ALA A 95 -1.36 6.82 17.15
CA ALA A 95 -2.03 7.78 18.00
C ALA A 95 -3.51 7.41 18.18
N ARG A 96 -4.08 7.84 19.30
CA ARG A 96 -5.51 7.68 19.59
C ARG A 96 -6.37 8.24 18.45
N GLY A 97 -7.34 7.45 17.99
CA GLY A 97 -8.24 7.85 16.91
C GLY A 97 -7.57 8.02 15.55
N SER A 98 -6.33 7.57 15.38
CA SER A 98 -5.62 7.65 14.12
C SER A 98 -5.99 6.52 13.18
N MET A 99 -5.96 6.84 11.89
CA MET A 99 -6.06 5.90 10.78
C MET A 99 -4.74 5.95 10.03
N ARG A 100 -4.11 4.79 9.83
CA ARG A 100 -2.81 4.71 9.15
C ARG A 100 -2.81 3.65 8.06
N CYS A 101 -2.27 4.02 6.91
CA CYS A 101 -2.12 3.13 5.76
C CYS A 101 -0.68 2.62 5.64
N PHE A 102 -0.53 1.34 5.33
CA PHE A 102 0.74 0.68 5.03
C PHE A 102 0.63 -0.12 3.73
N GLU A 103 1.76 -0.42 3.12
CA GLU A 103 1.84 -1.33 1.97
C GLU A 103 2.70 -2.52 2.35
N LEU A 104 2.16 -3.72 2.15
CA LEU A 104 2.84 -4.99 2.34
C LEU A 104 3.02 -5.63 0.97
N SER A 105 4.26 -6.03 0.69
CA SER A 105 4.66 -6.62 -0.60
C SER A 105 5.10 -8.06 -0.39
N THR A 106 4.48 -9.00 -1.09
CA THR A 106 4.81 -10.43 -0.98
C THR A 106 4.95 -11.06 -2.36
N ASP A 107 5.77 -12.11 -2.46
CA ASP A 107 5.93 -12.91 -3.68
C ASP A 107 4.87 -14.01 -3.84
N VAL A 108 3.95 -14.14 -2.87
CA VAL A 108 2.86 -15.12 -2.88
C VAL A 108 1.51 -14.43 -2.97
N GLU A 109 0.63 -14.93 -3.84
CA GLU A 109 -0.77 -14.52 -3.82
C GLU A 109 -1.48 -15.14 -2.62
N LEU A 110 -2.11 -14.32 -1.79
CA LEU A 110 -2.80 -14.80 -0.59
C LEU A 110 -4.25 -15.23 -0.91
N ASP A 111 -4.76 -14.87 -2.07
CA ASP A 111 -6.15 -15.08 -2.48
C ASP A 111 -7.16 -14.55 -1.44
N GLU A 112 -8.00 -15.42 -0.89
CA GLU A 112 -8.99 -15.09 0.12
C GLU A 112 -8.30 -14.97 1.49
N LEU A 113 -8.25 -13.77 2.07
CA LEU A 113 -7.61 -13.56 3.36
C LEU A 113 -8.47 -14.11 4.50
N LEU A 114 -7.88 -14.99 5.31
CA LEU A 114 -8.57 -15.73 6.37
C LEU A 114 -8.20 -15.23 7.77
N GLU A 115 -6.93 -14.91 7.98
CA GLU A 115 -6.39 -14.52 9.28
C GLU A 115 -5.41 -13.35 9.14
N ALA A 116 -5.51 -12.38 10.04
CA ALA A 116 -4.46 -11.39 10.29
C ALA A 116 -3.88 -11.66 11.68
N ARG A 117 -2.55 -11.75 11.78
CA ARG A 117 -1.84 -12.02 13.03
C ARG A 117 -1.04 -10.81 13.42
N VAL A 118 -1.31 -10.28 14.59
CA VAL A 118 -0.73 -9.05 15.09
C VAL A 118 0.13 -9.38 16.31
N TRP A 119 1.37 -8.90 16.32
CA TRP A 119 2.25 -8.92 17.49
C TRP A 119 2.57 -7.49 17.90
N MET A 120 2.64 -7.26 19.21
CA MET A 120 3.24 -6.05 19.74
C MET A 120 4.60 -6.38 20.30
N GLY A 121 5.59 -5.53 20.05
CA GLY A 121 6.91 -5.58 20.63
C GLY A 121 6.89 -5.19 22.11
N SER A 122 8.04 -5.36 22.77
CA SER A 122 8.26 -4.98 24.17
C SER A 122 8.94 -3.62 24.31
N THR A 123 9.19 -2.94 23.20
CA THR A 123 9.85 -1.64 23.10
C THR A 123 8.77 -0.54 23.19
N GLY A 124 8.96 0.52 23.98
CA GLY A 124 7.97 1.60 24.15
C GLY A 124 7.40 1.70 25.58
N GLU A 125 6.90 2.88 25.95
CA GLU A 125 6.27 3.13 27.26
C GLU A 125 4.78 2.75 27.27
N GLN A 126 4.14 2.75 26.10
CA GLN A 126 2.70 2.51 25.95
C GLN A 126 2.42 1.04 25.59
N ALA A 127 2.50 0.17 26.61
CA ALA A 127 2.38 -1.29 26.47
C ALA A 127 0.95 -1.81 26.18
N SER A 128 0.01 -0.92 25.88
CA SER A 128 -1.37 -1.25 25.52
C SER A 128 -1.80 -0.50 24.27
N TRP A 129 -2.51 -1.17 23.37
CA TRP A 129 -2.98 -0.58 22.12
C TRP A 129 -4.42 -0.99 21.83
N MET A 130 -5.33 -0.04 21.61
CA MET A 130 -6.70 -0.36 21.21
C MET A 130 -6.79 -0.44 19.69
N LEU A 131 -6.60 -1.64 19.15
CA LEU A 131 -6.85 -1.90 17.74
C LEU A 131 -8.37 -2.03 17.51
N GLU A 132 -8.93 -1.13 16.73
CA GLU A 132 -10.35 -1.15 16.37
C GLU A 132 -10.59 -2.20 15.28
N ASP A 133 -9.97 -2.01 14.12
CA ASP A 133 -9.99 -2.96 13.01
C ASP A 133 -8.73 -2.84 12.14
N LEU A 134 -8.55 -3.84 11.28
CA LEU A 134 -7.68 -3.74 10.10
C LEU A 134 -8.53 -3.89 8.84
N VAL A 135 -8.26 -3.08 7.84
CA VAL A 135 -8.86 -3.23 6.51
C VAL A 135 -7.74 -3.50 5.52
N VAL A 136 -7.82 -4.62 4.80
CA VAL A 136 -6.78 -5.02 3.85
C VAL A 136 -7.36 -5.04 2.45
N TRP A 137 -6.70 -4.32 1.54
CA TRP A 137 -7.09 -4.23 0.14
C TRP A 137 -6.03 -4.89 -0.73
N ASN A 138 -6.44 -5.87 -1.52
CA ASN A 138 -5.59 -6.40 -2.59
C ASN A 138 -5.59 -5.39 -3.74
N THR A 139 -4.46 -4.72 -3.97
CA THR A 139 -4.36 -3.64 -4.97
C THR A 139 -4.58 -4.11 -6.40
N ARG A 140 -4.41 -5.41 -6.66
CA ARG A 140 -4.56 -6.01 -7.98
C ARG A 140 -5.99 -6.45 -8.27
N THR A 141 -6.65 -7.07 -7.30
CA THR A 141 -8.02 -7.60 -7.49
C THR A 141 -9.12 -6.65 -7.02
N GLY A 142 -8.76 -5.63 -6.23
CA GLY A 142 -9.71 -4.71 -5.60
C GLY A 142 -10.49 -5.32 -4.44
N VAL A 143 -10.30 -6.62 -4.15
CA VAL A 143 -11.00 -7.30 -3.07
C VAL A 143 -10.51 -6.74 -1.73
N THR A 144 -11.47 -6.50 -0.85
CA THR A 144 -11.23 -5.92 0.48
C THR A 144 -11.66 -6.91 1.56
N HIS A 145 -10.86 -7.03 2.60
CA HIS A 145 -11.15 -7.84 3.77
C HIS A 145 -11.07 -6.97 5.03
N SER A 146 -12.02 -7.17 5.94
CA SER A 146 -12.05 -6.52 7.25
C SER A 146 -11.70 -7.54 8.34
N PHE A 147 -10.88 -7.10 9.29
CA PHE A 147 -10.45 -7.85 10.45
C PHE A 147 -10.80 -7.05 11.71
N PRO A 148 -12.04 -7.18 12.22
CA PRO A 148 -12.45 -6.49 13.43
C PRO A 148 -11.69 -7.04 14.64
N CYS A 149 -11.21 -6.14 15.50
CA CYS A 149 -10.53 -6.50 16.75
C CYS A 149 -11.30 -5.97 17.96
N GLY A 150 -11.58 -4.66 17.99
CA GLY A 150 -12.42 -4.00 18.98
C GLY A 150 -11.96 -4.16 20.43
N ARG A 151 -10.66 -4.38 20.67
CA ARG A 151 -10.12 -4.66 22.02
C ARG A 151 -8.70 -4.15 22.22
N ILE A 152 -8.36 -3.93 23.50
CA ILE A 152 -7.02 -3.53 23.91
C ILE A 152 -6.08 -4.74 23.81
N LEU A 153 -5.04 -4.60 23.01
CA LEU A 153 -3.92 -5.51 22.88
C LEU A 153 -2.87 -5.16 23.92
N ARG A 154 -2.20 -6.17 24.47
CA ARG A 154 -1.06 -6.04 25.38
C ARG A 154 0.08 -6.91 24.88
N HIS A 155 1.31 -6.55 25.22
CA HIS A 155 2.45 -7.40 24.90
C HIS A 155 2.26 -8.78 25.56
N GLN A 156 2.16 -9.82 24.74
CA GLN A 156 2.05 -11.22 25.19
C GLN A 156 3.32 -12.02 24.87
N GLY A 157 4.45 -11.36 24.60
CA GLY A 157 5.66 -12.02 24.11
C GLY A 157 5.48 -12.50 22.67
N SER A 158 5.74 -13.78 22.42
CA SER A 158 5.78 -14.35 21.07
C SER A 158 4.42 -14.76 20.49
N THR A 159 3.34 -14.66 21.27
CA THR A 159 2.00 -15.10 20.82
C THR A 159 1.27 -14.00 20.06
N PRO A 160 0.82 -14.26 18.81
CA PRO A 160 0.03 -13.29 18.07
C PRO A 160 -1.39 -13.20 18.60
N VAL A 161 -1.96 -12.01 18.44
CA VAL A 161 -3.39 -11.81 18.37
C VAL A 161 -3.84 -12.21 16.96
N VAL A 162 -4.66 -13.25 16.86
CA VAL A 162 -5.23 -13.71 15.58
C VAL A 162 -6.62 -13.09 15.40
N LEU A 163 -6.82 -12.42 14.26
CA LEU A 163 -8.06 -11.81 13.84
C LEU A 163 -8.61 -12.57 12.62
N SER A 164 -9.91 -12.85 12.61
CA SER A 164 -10.56 -13.53 11.48
C SER A 164 -10.95 -12.54 10.40
N GLY A 165 -10.62 -12.84 9.16
CA GLY A 165 -10.94 -12.03 8.00
C GLY A 165 -12.38 -12.25 7.53
N THR A 166 -13.06 -11.15 7.22
CA THR A 166 -14.35 -11.16 6.53
C THR A 166 -14.20 -10.39 5.24
N ARG A 167 -14.48 -11.03 4.11
CA ARG A 167 -14.52 -10.34 2.82
C ARG A 167 -15.65 -9.35 2.79
N LEU A 168 -15.33 -8.10 2.52
CA LEU A 168 -16.32 -7.06 2.28
C LEU A 168 -16.82 -7.24 0.84
N GLN A 169 -18.12 -7.45 0.68
CA GLN A 169 -18.76 -7.33 -0.62
C GLN A 169 -18.70 -5.84 -0.99
N GLN A 170 -17.91 -5.50 -2.00
CA GLN A 170 -18.04 -4.20 -2.64
C GLN A 170 -19.40 -4.17 -3.33
N GLU A 171 -20.39 -3.59 -2.66
CA GLU A 171 -21.56 -3.06 -3.35
C GLU A 171 -21.02 -2.00 -4.31
N HIS A 172 -21.18 -2.24 -5.62
CA HIS A 172 -20.92 -1.23 -6.62
C HIS A 172 -21.96 -0.12 -6.44
N CYS A 173 -21.64 0.86 -5.60
CA CYS A 173 -22.46 2.05 -5.49
C CYS A 173 -22.17 2.95 -6.70
N ASP A 174 -23.18 3.21 -7.51
CA ASP A 174 -23.12 4.25 -8.53
C ASP A 174 -23.06 5.62 -7.83
N TYR A 175 -21.88 6.24 -7.85
CA TYR A 175 -21.71 7.59 -7.33
C TYR A 175 -22.05 8.61 -8.44
N LEU A 176 -23.07 9.44 -8.21
CA LEU A 176 -23.37 10.58 -9.09
C LEU A 176 -22.43 11.75 -8.74
N VAL A 177 -21.27 11.81 -9.38
CA VAL A 177 -20.37 12.96 -9.26
C VAL A 177 -20.88 14.10 -10.14
N SER A 178 -21.46 15.13 -9.53
CA SER A 178 -21.87 16.35 -10.24
C SER A 178 -20.74 17.38 -10.20
N LEU A 179 -20.06 17.58 -11.34
CA LEU A 179 -19.06 18.62 -11.49
C LEU A 179 -19.76 19.91 -11.94
N SER A 180 -19.78 20.93 -11.08
CA SER A 180 -20.28 22.26 -11.43
C SER A 180 -19.10 23.19 -11.70
N PHE A 181 -19.01 23.70 -12.93
CA PHE A 181 -18.01 24.70 -13.31
C PHE A 181 -18.60 26.11 -13.11
N SER A 182 -17.88 26.99 -12.43
CA SER A 182 -18.24 28.41 -12.33
C SER A 182 -17.37 29.24 -13.26
N GLU A 183 -17.58 29.15 -14.58
CA GLU A 183 -17.04 30.14 -15.51
C GLU A 183 -18.14 30.73 -16.38
N ARG A 184 -18.18 32.08 -16.40
CA ARG A 184 -19.03 32.82 -17.34
C ARG A 184 -18.46 32.60 -18.74
N GLY A 185 -19.19 31.84 -19.55
CA GLY A 185 -19.18 32.02 -21.01
C GLY A 185 -18.55 30.93 -21.87
N ALA A 186 -18.12 29.78 -21.33
CA ALA A 186 -17.68 28.65 -22.17
C ALA A 186 -18.44 27.36 -21.81
N PRO A 187 -18.89 26.56 -22.79
CA PRO A 187 -19.49 25.27 -22.53
C PRO A 187 -18.42 24.28 -22.02
N PRO A 188 -18.71 23.46 -20.99
CA PRO A 188 -17.75 22.46 -20.51
C PRO A 188 -17.46 21.41 -21.59
N PRO A 189 -16.25 20.83 -21.62
CA PRO A 189 -15.87 19.83 -22.62
C PRO A 189 -16.78 18.59 -22.56
N GLU A 190 -17.08 18.04 -23.73
CA GLU A 190 -17.96 16.88 -23.90
C GLU A 190 -17.31 15.63 -23.26
N SER A 191 -17.82 15.25 -22.09
CA SER A 191 -17.53 14.03 -21.35
C SER A 191 -16.13 13.93 -20.71
N LEU A 192 -16.10 14.17 -19.40
CA LEU A 192 -14.99 13.79 -18.52
C LEU A 192 -15.54 12.74 -17.55
N SER A 193 -15.01 11.51 -17.60
CA SER A 193 -15.44 10.42 -16.71
C SER A 193 -14.42 10.23 -15.59
N VAL A 194 -14.86 10.35 -14.33
CA VAL A 194 -14.06 9.99 -13.15
C VAL A 194 -14.66 8.73 -12.54
N ARG A 195 -13.82 7.73 -12.26
CA ARG A 195 -14.22 6.51 -11.56
C ARG A 195 -13.55 6.49 -10.19
N LEU A 196 -14.35 6.53 -9.13
CA LEU A 196 -13.90 6.45 -7.75
C LEU A 196 -14.16 5.04 -7.21
N PHE A 197 -13.25 4.54 -6.38
CA PHE A 197 -13.36 3.26 -5.68
C PHE A 197 -13.19 3.52 -4.19
N GLY A 198 -14.12 3.02 -3.36
CA GLY A 198 -14.05 3.18 -1.89
C GLY A 198 -15.20 2.47 -1.18
N ALA A 199 -14.97 2.08 0.08
CA ALA A 199 -16.00 1.56 0.97
C ALA A 199 -16.73 2.72 1.67
N LEU A 200 -18.06 2.66 1.72
CA LEU A 200 -18.90 3.63 2.43
C LEU A 200 -18.72 3.47 3.94
N GLU A 201 -17.84 4.27 4.53
CA GLU A 201 -17.96 4.60 5.94
C GLU A 201 -18.54 6.01 6.04
N GLY A 202 -19.70 6.10 6.68
CA GLY A 202 -20.62 7.22 6.58
C GLY A 202 -19.97 8.59 6.77
N GLY A 203 -19.94 9.36 5.69
CA GLY A 203 -19.50 10.75 5.67
C GLY A 203 -19.21 11.15 4.23
N GLY A 204 -20.01 12.03 3.64
CA GLY A 204 -19.68 12.62 2.35
C GLY A 204 -18.37 13.39 2.47
N VAL A 205 -17.36 13.03 1.68
CA VAL A 205 -16.09 13.76 1.61
C VAL A 205 -16.15 14.66 0.37
N ASP A 206 -16.07 15.97 0.58
CA ASP A 206 -15.86 16.93 -0.51
C ASP A 206 -14.41 16.82 -0.97
N ILE A 207 -14.19 16.31 -2.18
CA ILE A 207 -12.87 16.26 -2.82
C ILE A 207 -12.76 17.46 -3.75
N ALA A 208 -11.96 18.46 -3.37
CA ALA A 208 -11.62 19.57 -4.24
C ALA A 208 -10.54 19.14 -5.23
N LEU A 209 -10.85 19.16 -6.53
CA LEU A 209 -9.88 18.98 -7.61
C LEU A 209 -9.41 20.37 -8.06
N ASP A 210 -8.13 20.69 -7.83
CA ASP A 210 -7.54 21.95 -8.28
C ASP A 210 -7.08 21.81 -9.74
N ALA A 211 -7.81 22.44 -10.66
CA ALA A 211 -7.49 22.44 -12.08
C ALA A 211 -6.47 23.57 -12.36
N SER A 212 -5.17 23.27 -12.21
CA SER A 212 -4.13 24.18 -12.70
C SER A 212 -4.10 24.17 -14.24
N ALA A 213 -4.67 25.18 -14.86
CA ALA A 213 -4.57 25.40 -16.30
C ALA A 213 -3.10 25.62 -16.70
N ALA A 214 -2.51 24.66 -17.42
CA ALA A 214 -1.27 24.88 -18.14
C ALA A 214 -1.58 25.77 -19.35
N VAL A 215 -1.33 27.07 -19.21
CA VAL A 215 -1.36 28.01 -20.32
C VAL A 215 -0.17 27.67 -21.23
N GLY A 216 -0.43 27.04 -22.37
CA GLY A 216 0.54 26.92 -23.45
C GLY A 216 0.68 28.28 -24.13
N GLU A 217 1.81 28.95 -23.93
CA GLU A 217 2.19 30.09 -24.76
C GLU A 217 2.56 29.57 -26.16
N GLY A 218 1.90 30.11 -27.19
CA GLY A 218 2.23 29.96 -28.60
C GLY A 218 2.65 31.29 -29.20
#